data_AF-A0A9Q8LD72-F1
#
_entry.id   AF-A0A9Q8LD72-F1
#
_cell.length_a   1.000
_cell.length_b   1.000
_cell.length_c   1.000
_cell.angle_alpha   90.00
_cell.angle_beta   90.00
_cell.angle_gamma   90.00
#
_symmetry.space_group_name_H-M   'P 1'
#
loop_
_entity.id
_entity.type
_entity.pdbx_description
1 polymer ?
#
loop_
_entity_poly.entity_id
_entity_poly.type
_entity_poly.pdbx_seq_one_letter_code
_entity_poly.pdbx_strand_id
1 'polypeptide(L)'
;MSATNTLGLRRPATAPAIFTALYSALIVAIQVPALYTPASSQEMLGIPDATSARFIAFCLIAIKGYELIGALQDNWAVYWFAVVGRIGAASMMLSVGGGWAKTAPFDFGSAAVLAGCMWFSSRSGEKGERT
;
A
#
# COMPACT_ATOMS: atom_id res chain seq x y z
N MET A 1 12.33 -15.98 32.00
CA MET A 1 12.40 -16.42 30.58
C MET A 1 11.68 -15.39 29.74
N SER A 2 12.42 -14.45 29.14
CA SER A 2 11.85 -13.44 28.24
C SER A 2 12.22 -13.85 26.82
N ALA A 3 11.25 -14.40 26.08
CA ALA A 3 11.45 -14.69 24.67
C ALA A 3 11.54 -13.36 23.93
N THR A 4 12.72 -13.09 23.39
CA THR A 4 12.99 -12.00 22.46
C THR A 4 12.01 -12.11 21.30
N ASN A 5 11.01 -11.23 21.25
CA ASN A 5 10.15 -11.03 20.08
C ASN A 5 11.03 -10.47 18.97
N THR A 6 11.74 -11.35 18.26
CA THR A 6 12.25 -11.02 16.95
C THR A 6 11.03 -10.73 16.08
N LEU A 7 10.93 -9.48 15.60
CA LEU A 7 10.07 -9.13 14.47
C LEU A 7 10.43 -10.08 13.33
N GLY A 8 9.74 -11.22 13.27
CA GLY A 8 10.09 -12.33 12.40
C GLY A 8 9.72 -11.97 10.98
N LEU A 9 10.57 -11.18 10.32
CA LEU A 9 10.46 -10.90 8.90
C LEU A 9 10.59 -12.24 8.17
N ARG A 10 9.55 -12.60 7.44
CA ARG A 10 9.48 -13.83 6.66
C ARG A 10 9.24 -13.48 5.20
N ARG A 11 9.52 -14.45 4.34
CA ARG A 11 9.14 -14.33 2.93
C ARG A 11 7.62 -14.29 2.83
N PRO A 12 7.02 -13.34 2.08
CA PRO A 12 5.58 -13.30 1.84
C PRO A 12 5.13 -14.62 1.21
N ALA A 13 4.19 -15.30 1.87
CA ALA A 13 3.72 -16.62 1.44
C ALA A 13 2.21 -16.65 1.15
N THR A 14 1.43 -15.79 1.79
CA THR A 14 -0.01 -15.67 1.54
C THR A 14 -0.29 -14.73 0.37
N ALA A 15 -1.41 -14.94 -0.32
CA ALA A 15 -1.85 -14.05 -1.40
C ALA A 15 -1.87 -12.55 -0.99
N PRO A 16 -2.45 -12.15 0.17
CA PRO A 16 -2.43 -10.75 0.58
C PRO A 16 -1.01 -10.24 0.90
N ALA A 17 -0.12 -11.06 1.46
CA ALA A 17 1.27 -10.69 1.70
C ALA A 17 2.01 -10.41 0.38
N ILE A 18 1.89 -11.32 -0.58
CA ILE A 18 2.58 -11.20 -1.88
C ILE A 18 2.08 -9.95 -2.61
N PHE A 19 0.76 -9.75 -2.69
CA PHE A 19 0.19 -8.57 -3.32
C PHE A 19 0.66 -7.29 -2.62
N THR A 20 0.57 -7.23 -1.29
CA THR A 20 0.95 -6.04 -0.52
C THR A 20 2.44 -5.73 -0.69
N ALA A 21 3.31 -6.75 -0.67
CA ALA A 21 4.74 -6.57 -0.87
C ALA A 21 5.07 -6.06 -2.27
N LEU A 22 4.51 -6.66 -3.32
CA LEU A 22 4.74 -6.26 -4.70
C LEU A 22 4.22 -4.84 -4.98
N TYR A 23 2.99 -4.56 -4.56
CA TYR A 23 2.38 -3.26 -4.73
C TYR A 23 3.16 -2.17 -3.99
N SER A 24 3.55 -2.43 -2.74
CA SER A 24 4.34 -1.48 -1.94
C SER A 24 5.71 -1.23 -2.55
N ALA A 25 6.41 -2.28 -2.98
CA ALA A 25 7.71 -2.16 -3.64
C ALA A 25 7.63 -1.35 -4.93
N LEU A 26 6.60 -1.59 -5.76
CA LEU A 26 6.38 -0.84 -6.99
C LEU A 26 6.15 0.66 -6.72
N ILE A 27 5.27 0.99 -5.77
CA ILE A 27 4.99 2.39 -5.44
C ILE A 27 6.25 3.07 -4.87
N VAL A 28 6.99 2.41 -3.98
CA VAL A 28 8.26 2.96 -3.47
C VAL A 28 9.23 3.22 -4.63
N ALA A 29 9.40 2.27 -5.55
CA ALA A 29 10.30 2.42 -6.70
C ALA A 29 9.91 3.60 -7.61
N ILE A 30 8.61 3.86 -7.78
CA ILE A 30 8.10 5.00 -8.56
C ILE A 30 8.31 6.33 -7.82
N GLN A 31 8.18 6.35 -6.49
CA GLN A 31 8.25 7.57 -5.69
C GLN A 31 9.69 7.99 -5.32
N VAL A 32 10.66 7.07 -5.30
CA VAL A 32 12.07 7.40 -5.00
C VAL A 32 12.65 8.43 -5.97
N PRO A 33 12.49 8.31 -7.31
CA PRO A 33 12.93 9.35 -8.25
C PRO A 33 12.27 10.71 -8.00
N ALA A 34 11.00 10.73 -7.55
CA ALA A 34 10.25 11.96 -7.28
C ALA A 34 10.82 12.76 -6.09
N LEU A 35 11.63 12.15 -5.21
CA LEU A 35 12.35 12.87 -4.16
C LEU A 35 13.42 13.81 -4.74
N TYR A 36 14.07 13.41 -5.82
CA TYR A 36 15.12 14.19 -6.48
C TYR A 36 14.53 15.11 -7.55
N THR A 37 13.70 14.52 -8.43
CA THR A 37 13.17 15.16 -9.63
C THR A 37 11.64 15.05 -9.64
N PRO A 38 10.91 15.96 -8.95
CA PRO A 38 9.47 15.84 -8.75
C PRO A 38 8.62 16.21 -9.98
N ALA A 39 9.24 16.60 -11.11
CA ALA A 39 8.54 17.14 -12.27
C ALA A 39 7.39 16.26 -12.76
N SER A 40 7.58 14.93 -12.79
CA SER A 40 6.54 13.98 -13.18
C SER A 40 5.34 13.97 -12.22
N SER A 41 5.59 14.01 -10.91
CA SER A 41 4.54 14.09 -9.88
C SER A 41 3.84 15.45 -9.88
N GLN A 42 4.57 16.53 -10.11
CA GLN A 42 4.01 17.88 -10.23
C GLN A 42 3.06 18.00 -11.42
N GLU A 43 3.46 17.49 -12.58
CA GLU A 43 2.63 17.49 -13.79
C GLU A 43 1.40 16.59 -13.61
N MET A 44 1.59 15.37 -13.09
CA MET A 44 0.51 14.39 -12.93
C MET A 44 -0.54 14.83 -11.91
N LEU A 45 -0.11 15.45 -10.80
CA LEU A 45 -0.99 15.83 -9.69
C LEU A 45 -1.38 17.31 -9.71
N GLY A 46 -0.84 18.09 -10.66
CA GLY A 46 -1.06 19.55 -10.74
C GLY A 46 -0.49 20.31 -9.54
N ILE A 47 0.61 19.84 -8.95
CA ILE A 47 1.22 20.46 -7.78
C ILE A 47 2.22 21.54 -8.23
N PRO A 48 1.97 22.83 -7.95
CA PRO A 48 2.84 23.91 -8.44
C PRO A 48 4.21 23.94 -7.73
N ASP A 49 4.27 23.44 -6.49
CA ASP A 49 5.46 23.53 -5.64
C ASP A 49 6.22 22.19 -5.54
N ALA A 50 7.53 22.25 -5.78
CA ALA A 50 8.41 21.07 -5.74
C ALA A 50 8.59 20.52 -4.32
N THR A 51 8.52 21.37 -3.29
CA THR A 51 8.66 20.95 -1.89
C THR A 51 7.48 20.08 -1.47
N SER A 52 6.27 20.49 -1.83
CA SER A 52 5.03 19.78 -1.60
C SER A 52 5.01 18.42 -2.32
N ALA A 53 5.45 18.38 -3.58
CA ALA A 53 5.56 17.13 -4.33
C ALA A 53 6.56 16.14 -3.69
N ARG A 54 7.71 16.62 -3.23
CA ARG A 54 8.69 15.80 -2.50
C ARG A 54 8.15 15.30 -1.16
N PHE A 55 7.40 16.14 -0.44
CA PHE A 55 6.77 15.75 0.83
C PHE A 55 5.74 14.65 0.61
N ILE A 56 4.90 14.77 -0.43
CA ILE A 56 3.94 13.73 -0.81
C ILE A 56 4.67 12.41 -1.16
N ALA A 57 5.73 12.48 -1.98
CA ALA A 57 6.53 11.31 -2.33
C ALA A 57 7.12 10.64 -1.07
N PHE A 58 7.66 11.43 -0.13
CA PHE A 58 8.15 10.93 1.16
C PHE A 58 7.06 10.22 1.96
N CYS A 59 5.88 10.83 2.09
CA CYS A 59 4.75 10.22 2.80
C CYS A 59 4.31 8.90 2.16
N LEU A 60 4.24 8.84 0.83
CA LEU A 60 3.90 7.61 0.11
C LEU A 60 4.95 6.51 0.34
N ILE A 61 6.24 6.85 0.31
CA ILE A 61 7.32 5.90 0.62
C ILE A 61 7.18 5.39 2.06
N ALA A 62 6.92 6.26 3.03
CA ALA A 62 6.78 5.87 4.43
C ALA A 62 5.58 4.91 4.64
N ILE A 63 4.41 5.24 4.09
CA ILE A 63 3.21 4.40 4.18
C ILE A 63 3.46 3.04 3.53
N LYS A 64 4.10 3.01 2.35
CA LYS A 64 4.41 1.76 1.66
C LYS A 64 5.54 0.96 2.31
N GLY A 65 6.49 1.63 2.96
CA GLY A 65 7.47 0.97 3.81
C GLY A 65 6.78 0.23 4.97
N TYR A 66 5.80 0.86 5.61
CA TYR A 66 4.99 0.23 6.64
C TYR A 66 4.18 -0.97 6.11
N GLU A 67 3.50 -0.83 4.96
CA GLU A 67 2.78 -1.93 4.31
C GLU A 67 3.72 -3.10 3.94
N LEU A 68 4.94 -2.80 3.46
CA LEU A 68 5.94 -3.80 3.11
C LEU A 68 6.42 -4.57 4.34
N ILE A 69 6.69 -3.89 5.46
CA ILE A 69 7.02 -4.55 6.73
C ILE A 69 5.86 -5.43 7.19
N GLY A 70 4.62 -4.93 7.12
CA GLY A 70 3.44 -5.71 7.45
C GLY A 70 3.25 -6.95 6.59
N ALA A 71 3.57 -6.87 5.29
CA ALA A 71 3.57 -8.02 4.39
C ALA A 71 4.63 -9.06 4.75
N LEU A 72 5.83 -8.63 5.16
CA LEU A 72 6.89 -9.53 5.64
C LEU A 72 6.54 -10.19 6.98
N GLN A 73 5.68 -9.57 7.78
CA GLN A 73 5.17 -10.10 9.05
C GLN A 73 3.87 -10.90 8.87
N ASP A 74 3.33 -10.91 7.67
CA ASP A 74 2.01 -11.45 7.35
C ASP A 74 0.90 -10.92 8.28
N ASN A 75 0.89 -9.61 8.50
CA ASN A 75 0.05 -8.97 9.51
C ASN A 75 -1.30 -8.52 8.94
N TRP A 76 -2.37 -9.20 9.35
CA TRP A 76 -3.75 -8.91 8.91
C TRP A 76 -4.23 -7.49 9.27
N ALA A 77 -3.78 -6.93 10.38
CA ALA A 77 -4.14 -5.56 10.75
C ALA A 77 -3.58 -4.55 9.75
N VAL A 78 -2.36 -4.81 9.23
CA VAL A 78 -1.75 -3.95 8.20
C VAL A 78 -2.50 -4.04 6.88
N TYR A 79 -3.00 -5.23 6.51
CA TYR A 79 -3.81 -5.37 5.29
C TYR A 79 -5.14 -4.61 5.39
N TRP A 80 -5.84 -4.72 6.52
CA TRP A 80 -7.06 -3.93 6.74
C TRP A 80 -6.79 -2.43 6.74
N PHE A 81 -5.72 -1.99 7.40
CA PHE A 81 -5.27 -0.60 7.34
C PHE A 81 -5.00 -0.15 5.90
N ALA A 82 -4.34 -0.98 5.08
CA ALA A 82 -4.08 -0.67 3.69
C ALA A 82 -5.37 -0.57 2.86
N VAL A 83 -6.35 -1.45 3.08
CA VAL A 83 -7.67 -1.38 2.39
C VAL A 83 -8.40 -0.09 2.77
N VAL A 84 -8.56 0.18 4.06
CA VAL A 84 -9.29 1.37 4.54
C VAL A 84 -8.57 2.65 4.15
N GLY A 85 -7.24 2.67 4.29
CA GLY A 85 -6.40 3.81 3.92
C GLY A 85 -6.52 4.16 2.44
N ARG A 86 -6.52 3.17 1.54
CA ARG A 86 -6.70 3.38 0.09
C ARG A 86 -8.09 3.89 -0.26
N ILE A 87 -9.14 3.35 0.38
CA ILE A 87 -10.50 3.85 0.18
C ILE A 87 -10.61 5.30 0.62
N GLY A 88 -10.10 5.64 1.82
CA GLY A 88 -10.09 7.01 2.33
C GLY A 88 -9.28 7.96 1.45
N ALA A 89 -8.11 7.54 1.00
CA ALA A 89 -7.29 8.31 0.07
C ALA A 89 -8.01 8.55 -1.26
N ALA A 90 -8.59 7.52 -1.87
CA ALA A 90 -9.34 7.64 -3.12
C ALA A 90 -10.55 8.60 -2.98
N SER A 91 -11.29 8.52 -1.87
CA SER A 91 -12.39 9.47 -1.58
C SER A 91 -11.90 10.92 -1.46
N MET A 92 -10.75 11.13 -0.83
CA MET A 92 -10.14 12.46 -0.74
C MET A 92 -9.66 12.95 -2.11
N MET A 93 -9.03 12.09 -2.91
CA MET A 93 -8.59 12.40 -4.27
C MET A 93 -9.74 12.80 -5.19
N LEU A 94 -10.89 12.11 -5.09
CA LEU A 94 -12.10 12.48 -5.83
C LEU A 94 -12.64 13.84 -5.39
N SER A 95 -12.57 14.15 -4.09
CA SER A 95 -13.06 15.40 -3.53
C SER A 95 -12.18 16.60 -3.93
N VAL A 96 -10.87 16.40 -4.04
CA VAL A 96 -9.92 17.44 -4.52
C VAL A 96 -10.08 17.68 -6.03
N GLY A 97 -10.39 16.64 -6.81
CA GLY A 97 -10.59 16.78 -8.26
C GLY A 97 -9.29 16.86 -9.06
N GLY A 98 -9.39 17.26 -10.33
CA GLY A 98 -8.23 17.47 -11.20
C GLY A 98 -7.41 16.19 -11.48
N GLY A 99 -6.08 16.30 -11.39
CA GLY A 99 -5.16 15.16 -11.57
C GLY A 99 -5.37 14.05 -10.55
N TRP A 100 -5.73 14.40 -9.31
CA TRP A 100 -5.98 13.45 -8.22
C TRP A 100 -7.20 12.56 -8.48
N ALA A 101 -8.28 13.11 -9.06
CA ALA A 101 -9.44 12.29 -9.40
C ALA A 101 -9.11 11.18 -10.42
N LYS A 102 -8.08 11.36 -11.26
CA LYS A 102 -7.62 10.34 -12.21
C LYS A 102 -6.84 9.21 -11.54
N THR A 103 -6.26 9.44 -10.36
CA THR A 103 -5.53 8.41 -9.60
C THR A 103 -6.43 7.59 -8.70
N ALA A 104 -7.60 8.12 -8.30
CA ALA A 104 -8.54 7.44 -7.40
C ALA A 104 -8.98 6.03 -7.84
N PRO A 105 -9.24 5.73 -9.15
CA PRO A 105 -9.60 4.38 -9.57
C PRO A 105 -8.51 3.33 -9.28
N PHE A 106 -7.23 3.73 -9.32
CA PHE A 106 -6.12 2.82 -9.00
C PHE A 106 -6.09 2.47 -7.51
N ASP A 107 -6.41 3.42 -6.64
CA ASP A 107 -6.50 3.17 -5.21
C ASP A 107 -7.70 2.28 -4.86
N PHE A 108 -8.88 2.55 -5.43
CA PHE A 108 -10.04 1.66 -5.27
C PHE A 108 -9.79 0.26 -5.83
N GLY A 109 -9.23 0.16 -7.04
CA GLY A 109 -8.93 -1.11 -7.68
C GLY A 109 -7.92 -1.92 -6.86
N SER A 110 -6.85 -1.28 -6.37
CA SER A 110 -5.86 -1.96 -5.56
C SER A 110 -6.38 -2.38 -4.18
N ALA A 111 -7.30 -1.60 -3.58
CA ALA A 111 -8.00 -1.97 -2.35
C ALA A 111 -8.92 -3.19 -2.57
N ALA A 112 -9.66 -3.22 -3.68
CA ALA A 112 -10.53 -4.34 -4.05
C ALA A 112 -9.73 -5.62 -4.30
N VAL A 113 -8.60 -5.54 -5.00
CA VAL A 113 -7.71 -6.69 -5.22
C VAL A 113 -7.16 -7.21 -3.89
N LEU A 114 -6.69 -6.34 -3.00
CA LEU A 114 -6.20 -6.76 -1.68
C LEU A 114 -7.31 -7.43 -0.86
N ALA A 115 -8.51 -6.85 -0.81
CA ALA A 115 -9.65 -7.44 -0.12
C ALA A 115 -10.00 -8.83 -0.70
N GLY A 116 -9.93 -8.99 -2.03
CA GLY A 116 -10.08 -10.28 -2.70
C GLY A 116 -9.01 -11.29 -2.30
N CYS A 117 -7.74 -10.88 -2.23
CA CYS A 117 -6.65 -11.73 -1.74
C CYS A 117 -6.86 -12.16 -0.28
N MET A 118 -7.29 -11.24 0.58
CA MET A 118 -7.59 -11.54 1.99
C MET A 118 -8.74 -12.54 2.11
N TRP A 119 -9.83 -12.34 1.37
CA TRP A 119 -10.99 -13.23 1.34
C TRP A 119 -10.65 -14.64 0.84
N PHE A 120 -9.85 -14.73 -0.23
CA PHE A 120 -9.39 -16.02 -0.74
C PHE A 120 -8.52 -16.74 0.28
N SER A 121 -7.59 -16.03 0.92
CA SER A 121 -6.68 -16.59 1.92
C SER A 121 -7.43 -17.06 3.18
N SER A 122 -8.47 -16.34 3.62
CA SER A 122 -9.26 -16.74 4.79
C SER A 122 -10.06 -18.02 4.53
N ARG A 123 -10.60 -18.19 3.32
CA ARG A 123 -11.35 -19.41 2.95
C ARG A 123 -10.47 -20.64 2.74
N SER A 124 -9.22 -20.45 2.30
CA SER A 124 -8.28 -21.56 2.17
C SER A 124 -7.86 -22.11 3.54
N GLY A 125 -7.83 -21.28 4.59
CA GLY A 125 -7.63 -21.72 5.98
C GLY A 125 -8.74 -22.64 6.49
N GLU A 126 -10.01 -22.27 6.28
CA GLU A 126 -11.16 -23.09 6.72
C GLU A 126 -11.24 -24.47 6.05
N LYS A 127 -10.71 -24.61 4.83
CA LYS A 127 -10.71 -25.90 4.12
C LYS A 127 -9.64 -26.88 4.62
N GLY A 128 -8.55 -26.39 5.20
CA GLY A 128 -7.47 -27.24 5.74
C GLY A 128 -7.77 -27.82 7.11
N GLU A 129 -8.75 -27.28 7.84
CA GLU A 129 -9.11 -27.70 9.21
C GLU A 129 -10.23 -28.74 9.26
N ARG A 130 -10.83 -29.11 8.11
CA ARG A 130 -11.95 -30.08 8.01
C ARG A 130 -11.55 -31.45 7.44
N THR A 131 -10.27 -31.75 7.34
CA THR A 131 -9.72 -33.05 6.91
C THR A 131 -8.78 -33.59 7.97
#